data_AF-A0A6N7ZJ49-F1
#
_entry.id   AF-A0A6N7ZJ49-F1
#
_cell.length_a   1.000
_cell.length_b   1.000
_cell.length_c   1.000
_cell.angle_alpha   90.00
_cell.angle_beta   90.00
_cell.angle_gamma   90.00
#
_symmetry.space_group_name_H-M   'P 1'
#
loop_
_entity.id
_entity.type
_entity.pdbx_description
1 polymer ?
#
loop_
_entity_poly.entity_id
_entity_poly.type
_entity_poly.pdbx_seq_one_letter_code
_entity_poly.pdbx_strand_id
1 'polypeptide(L)'
;MALDRRIGGDYLGVGLGFGGGCLPKDIRAFAARARELGVGDAVSFLDEVDAINDRCRDRAVELARAACGGSLADRRVAVLGAAFKPDSDDARSSPALALARAVAAEGADVVVTDPQALALAQAAAPELGYAADVREAAAGADVVVLATEWDEYRALDPHALARVVRAPHLVDARNAVDRARWRAAGWDVRALGVAAVRAAPAQSSSPTA
;
A
#
# COMPACT_ATOMS: atom_id res chain seq x y z
N MET A 1 2.98 21.14 -10.64
CA MET A 1 2.25 21.51 -9.41
C MET A 1 3.22 21.96 -8.32
N ALA A 2 4.10 21.10 -7.82
CA ALA A 2 5.01 21.41 -6.70
C ALA A 2 5.90 22.66 -6.87
N LEU A 3 6.27 23.00 -8.12
CA LEU A 3 7.08 24.20 -8.42
C LEU A 3 6.31 25.52 -8.33
N ASP A 4 4.98 25.47 -8.35
CA ASP A 4 4.15 26.65 -8.17
C ASP A 4 4.09 26.99 -6.67
N ARG A 5 4.63 28.16 -6.30
CA ARG A 5 4.74 28.60 -4.91
C ARG A 5 3.39 28.78 -4.22
N ARG A 6 2.29 28.91 -4.97
CA ARG A 6 0.93 29.01 -4.41
C ARG A 6 0.41 27.66 -3.89
N ILE A 7 1.03 26.56 -4.34
CA ILE A 7 0.68 25.19 -3.95
C ILE A 7 1.73 24.66 -2.98
N GLY A 8 3.01 24.81 -3.31
CA GLY A 8 4.11 24.19 -2.56
C GLY A 8 4.28 22.70 -2.90
N GLY A 9 5.37 22.10 -2.41
CA GLY A 9 5.71 20.69 -2.66
C GLY A 9 5.23 19.71 -1.59
N ASP A 10 4.87 20.22 -0.41
CA ASP A 10 4.51 19.41 0.75
C ASP A 10 3.14 18.75 0.57
N TYR A 11 2.96 17.57 1.19
CA TYR A 11 1.71 16.79 1.16
C TYR A 11 1.18 16.41 -0.24
N LEU A 12 2.02 16.51 -1.28
CA LEU A 12 1.69 16.07 -2.65
C LEU A 12 2.10 14.62 -2.94
N GLY A 13 2.56 13.88 -1.92
CA GLY A 13 2.92 12.46 -2.05
C GLY A 13 1.70 11.59 -2.33
N VAL A 14 1.74 10.85 -3.44
CA VAL A 14 0.68 9.89 -3.81
C VAL A 14 0.92 8.57 -3.09
N GLY A 15 -0.11 8.04 -2.44
CA GLY A 15 -0.02 6.73 -1.82
C GLY A 15 -1.34 6.17 -1.33
N LEU A 16 -1.26 5.26 -0.36
CA LEU A 16 -2.37 4.49 0.22
C LEU A 16 -3.41 5.33 0.99
N GLY A 17 -3.25 6.65 1.00
CA GLY A 17 -4.09 7.57 1.73
C GLY A 17 -3.51 8.01 3.08
N PHE A 18 -4.20 8.95 3.71
CA PHE A 18 -3.91 9.43 5.05
C PHE A 18 -4.58 8.55 6.12
N GLY A 19 -3.99 8.55 7.30
CA GLY A 19 -4.47 7.85 8.49
C GLY A 19 -4.06 8.57 9.77
N GLY A 20 -3.83 7.80 10.84
CA GLY A 20 -3.48 8.35 12.15
C GLY A 20 -4.69 8.91 12.90
N GLY A 21 -4.46 9.37 14.13
CA GLY A 21 -5.54 9.82 15.02
C GLY A 21 -6.15 11.19 14.72
N CYS A 22 -5.58 11.97 13.79
CA CYS A 22 -5.97 13.37 13.55
C CYS A 22 -6.84 13.51 12.31
N LEU A 23 -6.27 13.39 11.09
CA LEU A 23 -6.96 13.75 9.84
C LEU A 23 -8.31 13.06 9.63
N PRO A 24 -8.44 11.71 9.74
CA PRO A 24 -9.74 11.06 9.58
C PRO A 24 -10.78 11.54 10.59
N LYS A 25 -10.36 11.74 11.85
CA LYS A 25 -11.23 12.22 12.93
C LYS A 25 -11.68 13.66 12.68
N ASP A 26 -10.74 14.54 12.36
CA ASP A 26 -10.97 15.99 12.28
C ASP A 26 -11.84 16.36 11.08
N ILE A 27 -11.61 15.72 9.93
CA ILE A 27 -12.42 15.94 8.72
C ILE A 27 -13.88 15.52 8.98
N ARG A 28 -14.10 14.31 9.52
CA ARG A 28 -15.44 13.79 9.81
C ARG A 28 -16.15 14.59 10.89
N ALA A 29 -15.44 14.97 11.94
CA ALA A 29 -15.99 15.79 13.02
C ALA A 29 -16.38 17.19 12.53
N PHE A 30 -15.55 17.82 11.68
CA PHE A 30 -15.84 19.13 11.12
C PHE A 30 -17.05 19.09 10.18
N ALA A 31 -17.13 18.09 9.29
CA ALA A 31 -18.30 17.89 8.43
C ALA A 31 -19.59 17.62 9.22
N ALA A 32 -19.53 16.81 10.29
CA ALA A 32 -20.66 16.57 11.17
C ALA A 32 -21.12 17.87 11.86
N ARG A 33 -20.18 18.65 12.40
CA ARG A 33 -20.51 19.90 13.09
C ARG A 33 -21.10 20.95 12.15
N ALA A 34 -20.62 21.04 10.91
CA ALA A 34 -21.18 21.94 9.91
C ALA A 34 -22.64 21.58 9.56
N ARG A 35 -22.95 20.28 9.47
CA ARG A 35 -24.33 19.81 9.25
C ARG A 35 -25.25 20.16 10.42
N GLU A 36 -24.80 19.98 11.67
CA GLU A 36 -25.56 20.37 12.86
C GLU A 36 -25.90 21.87 12.89
N LEU A 37 -25.01 22.71 12.36
CA LEU A 37 -25.19 24.16 12.28
C LEU A 37 -25.98 24.61 11.03
N GLY A 38 -26.42 23.69 10.17
CA GLY A 38 -27.17 24.01 8.95
C GLY A 38 -26.32 24.57 7.81
N VAL A 39 -25.00 24.42 7.85
CA VAL A 39 -24.04 24.91 6.83
C VAL A 39 -23.26 23.79 6.16
N GLY A 40 -23.80 22.57 6.16
CA GLY A 40 -23.14 21.37 5.62
C GLY A 40 -22.68 21.51 4.17
N ASP A 41 -23.46 22.18 3.32
CA ASP A 41 -23.15 22.36 1.89
C ASP A 41 -21.79 23.04 1.66
N ALA A 42 -21.41 23.98 2.54
CA ALA A 42 -20.15 24.72 2.45
C ALA A 42 -18.91 23.82 2.62
N VAL A 43 -19.06 22.65 3.23
CA VAL A 43 -17.97 21.70 3.49
C VAL A 43 -18.22 20.31 2.91
N SER A 44 -19.22 20.18 2.03
CA SER A 44 -19.57 18.91 1.36
C SER A 44 -18.39 18.25 0.63
N PHE A 45 -17.41 19.03 0.20
CA PHE A 45 -16.17 18.52 -0.41
C PHE A 45 -15.34 17.65 0.55
N LEU A 46 -15.51 17.78 1.86
CA LEU A 46 -14.79 16.96 2.86
C LEU A 46 -15.22 15.50 2.82
N ASP A 47 -16.50 15.24 2.51
CA ASP A 47 -16.99 13.88 2.31
C ASP A 47 -16.31 13.25 1.09
N GLU A 48 -16.08 14.04 0.03
CA GLU A 48 -15.36 13.58 -1.15
C GLU A 48 -13.87 13.35 -0.86
N VAL A 49 -13.24 14.18 -0.02
CA VAL A 49 -11.85 13.95 0.42
C VAL A 49 -11.71 12.61 1.16
N ASP A 50 -12.65 12.29 2.06
CA ASP A 50 -12.66 11.02 2.79
C ASP A 50 -12.96 9.83 1.86
N ALA A 51 -13.91 9.99 0.94
CA ALA A 51 -14.24 8.96 -0.05
C ALA A 51 -13.08 8.68 -1.02
N ILE A 52 -12.34 9.72 -1.45
CA ILE A 52 -11.12 9.56 -2.25
C ILE A 52 -10.07 8.75 -1.46
N ASN A 53 -9.90 9.06 -0.18
CA ASN A 53 -8.94 8.39 0.69
C ASN A 53 -9.21 6.88 0.79
N ASP A 54 -10.47 6.49 0.94
CA ASP A 54 -10.87 5.09 0.98
C ASP A 54 -10.68 4.41 -0.38
N ARG A 55 -11.04 5.07 -1.50
CA ARG A 55 -10.82 4.52 -2.86
C ARG A 55 -9.35 4.31 -3.20
N CYS A 56 -8.43 5.08 -2.62
CA CYS A 56 -6.98 4.83 -2.77
C CYS A 56 -6.59 3.46 -2.19
N ARG A 57 -7.22 3.03 -1.10
CA ARG A 57 -6.99 1.72 -0.48
C ARG A 57 -7.56 0.61 -1.33
N ASP A 58 -8.79 0.76 -1.80
CA ASP A 58 -9.43 -0.18 -2.73
C ASP A 58 -8.56 -0.37 -3.97
N ARG A 59 -8.01 0.72 -4.50
CA ARG A 59 -7.12 0.65 -5.66
C ARG A 59 -5.85 -0.15 -5.37
N ALA A 60 -5.29 -0.06 -4.17
CA ALA A 60 -4.12 -0.86 -3.78
C ALA A 60 -4.48 -2.35 -3.64
N VAL A 61 -5.66 -2.70 -3.10
CA VAL A 61 -6.17 -4.08 -3.11
C VAL A 61 -6.26 -4.60 -4.53
N GLU A 62 -6.82 -3.82 -5.46
CA GLU A 62 -6.93 -4.22 -6.87
C GLU A 62 -5.57 -4.42 -7.55
N LEU A 63 -4.55 -3.63 -7.19
CA LEU A 63 -3.20 -3.85 -7.67
C LEU A 63 -2.61 -5.18 -7.16
N ALA A 64 -2.84 -5.52 -5.90
CA ALA A 64 -2.41 -6.80 -5.31
C ALA A 64 -3.16 -7.98 -5.96
N ARG A 65 -4.48 -7.89 -6.10
CA ARG A 65 -5.30 -8.89 -6.79
C ARG A 65 -4.82 -9.13 -8.21
N ALA A 66 -4.59 -8.05 -8.95
CA ALA A 66 -4.11 -8.16 -10.32
C ALA A 66 -2.68 -8.73 -10.37
N ALA A 67 -1.84 -8.49 -9.36
CA ALA A 67 -0.49 -9.06 -9.28
C ALA A 67 -0.54 -10.59 -9.06
N CYS A 68 -1.55 -11.08 -8.35
CA CYS A 68 -1.82 -12.50 -8.17
C CYS A 68 -2.65 -13.14 -9.30
N GLY A 69 -2.79 -12.48 -10.46
CA GLY A 69 -3.51 -13.03 -11.62
C GLY A 69 -5.03 -12.92 -11.54
N GLY A 70 -5.56 -12.01 -10.74
CA GLY A 70 -6.99 -11.67 -10.69
C GLY A 70 -7.76 -12.27 -9.50
N SER A 71 -7.10 -13.00 -8.61
CA SER A 71 -7.68 -13.48 -7.35
C SER A 71 -6.65 -13.50 -6.24
N LEU A 72 -7.09 -13.15 -5.02
CA LEU A 72 -6.31 -13.22 -3.79
C LEU A 72 -6.57 -14.49 -2.97
N ALA A 73 -7.54 -15.32 -3.36
CA ALA A 73 -7.86 -16.57 -2.65
C ALA A 73 -6.64 -17.50 -2.64
N ASP A 74 -6.31 -18.00 -1.43
CA ASP A 74 -5.17 -18.89 -1.15
C ASP A 74 -3.79 -18.30 -1.53
N ARG A 75 -3.72 -16.99 -1.75
CA ARG A 75 -2.46 -16.28 -2.02
C ARG A 75 -1.80 -15.85 -0.73
N ARG A 76 -0.49 -15.99 -0.66
CA ARG A 76 0.29 -15.46 0.45
C ARG A 76 0.72 -14.02 0.15
N VAL A 77 0.30 -13.07 0.97
CA VAL A 77 0.58 -11.65 0.77
C VAL A 77 1.41 -11.13 1.93
N ALA A 78 2.62 -10.65 1.63
CA ALA A 78 3.45 -9.98 2.61
C ALA A 78 3.15 -8.48 2.60
N VAL A 79 2.77 -7.89 3.73
CA VAL A 79 2.52 -6.45 3.87
C VAL A 79 3.64 -5.83 4.68
N LEU A 80 4.46 -5.01 4.02
CA LEU A 80 5.55 -4.26 4.63
C LEU A 80 5.02 -2.90 5.09
N GLY A 81 4.76 -2.79 6.38
CA GLY A 81 4.23 -1.60 7.04
C GLY A 81 2.91 -1.88 7.75
N ALA A 82 2.79 -1.32 8.95
CA ALA A 82 1.59 -1.33 9.77
C ALA A 82 1.31 0.04 10.38
N ALA A 83 2.34 0.85 10.65
CA ALA A 83 2.18 2.24 11.07
C ALA A 83 1.50 3.07 9.98
N PHE A 84 0.81 4.15 10.35
CA PHE A 84 0.16 5.02 9.35
C PHE A 84 1.15 5.83 8.49
N LYS A 85 2.38 6.03 9.01
CA LYS A 85 3.50 6.75 8.39
C LYS A 85 4.82 6.22 8.99
N PRO A 86 5.99 6.47 8.35
CA PRO A 86 7.29 6.16 8.95
C PRO A 86 7.56 6.96 10.24
N ASP A 87 8.55 6.50 11.00
CA ASP A 87 9.04 7.07 12.26
C ASP A 87 7.96 7.18 13.35
N SER A 88 7.01 6.24 13.34
CA SER A 88 5.95 6.14 14.33
C SER A 88 5.52 4.70 14.53
N ASP A 89 5.13 4.36 15.75
CA ASP A 89 4.47 3.10 16.09
C ASP A 89 2.93 3.20 16.00
N ASP A 90 2.38 4.38 15.69
CA ASP A 90 0.94 4.63 15.71
C ASP A 90 0.23 3.90 14.56
N ALA A 91 -0.51 2.86 14.92
CA ALA A 91 -1.30 2.04 14.00
C ALA A 91 -2.79 2.47 13.93
N ARG A 92 -3.20 3.52 14.66
CA ARG A 92 -4.60 3.97 14.67
C ARG A 92 -5.00 4.48 13.29
N SER A 93 -6.15 4.01 12.82
CA SER A 93 -6.65 4.34 11.47
C SER A 93 -5.58 4.15 10.39
N SER A 94 -4.71 3.14 10.55
CA SER A 94 -3.63 2.86 9.61
C SER A 94 -4.19 2.40 8.25
N PRO A 95 -3.82 3.08 7.15
CA PRO A 95 -4.18 2.64 5.81
C PRO A 95 -3.57 1.27 5.47
N ALA A 96 -2.39 0.96 6.02
CA ALA A 96 -1.71 -0.31 5.81
C ALA A 96 -2.47 -1.48 6.43
N LEU A 97 -2.97 -1.32 7.67
CA LEU A 97 -3.80 -2.36 8.30
C LEU A 97 -5.19 -2.48 7.65
N ALA A 98 -5.78 -1.35 7.22
CA ALA A 98 -7.04 -1.40 6.47
C ALA A 98 -6.88 -2.19 5.16
N LEU A 99 -5.79 -1.95 4.43
CA LEU A 99 -5.43 -2.70 3.22
C LEU A 99 -5.21 -4.19 3.54
N ALA A 100 -4.42 -4.51 4.56
CA ALA A 100 -4.12 -5.89 4.96
C ALA A 100 -5.40 -6.68 5.29
N ARG A 101 -6.34 -6.06 6.01
CA ARG A 101 -7.66 -6.63 6.30
C ARG A 101 -8.50 -6.86 5.06
N ALA A 102 -8.54 -5.89 4.15
CA ALA A 102 -9.29 -6.03 2.91
C ALA A 102 -8.74 -7.19 2.05
N VAL A 103 -7.42 -7.31 1.95
CA VAL A 103 -6.76 -8.43 1.27
C VAL A 103 -7.07 -9.76 1.95
N ALA A 104 -7.01 -9.84 3.28
CA ALA A 104 -7.35 -11.05 4.03
C ALA A 104 -8.83 -11.44 3.87
N ALA A 105 -9.73 -10.46 3.83
CA ALA A 105 -11.16 -10.68 3.60
C ALA A 105 -11.48 -11.29 2.23
N GLU A 106 -10.56 -11.21 1.27
CA GLU A 106 -10.65 -11.88 -0.03
C GLU A 106 -10.06 -13.30 -0.05
N GLY A 107 -9.67 -13.83 1.10
CA GLY A 107 -9.17 -15.19 1.26
C GLY A 107 -7.66 -15.34 1.11
N ALA A 108 -6.90 -14.25 1.19
CA ALA A 108 -5.43 -14.31 1.20
C ALA A 108 -4.88 -14.64 2.59
N ASP A 109 -3.75 -15.36 2.63
CA ASP A 109 -2.91 -15.52 3.82
C ASP A 109 -2.00 -14.29 3.96
N VAL A 110 -2.37 -13.36 4.83
CA VAL A 110 -1.68 -12.07 4.99
C VAL A 110 -0.72 -12.11 6.16
N VAL A 111 0.54 -11.77 5.90
CA VAL A 111 1.58 -11.62 6.93
C VAL A 111 2.11 -10.19 6.91
N VAL A 112 1.92 -9.48 8.03
CA VAL A 112 2.33 -8.10 8.22
C VAL A 112 3.66 -8.03 8.97
N THR A 113 4.52 -7.09 8.60
CA THR A 113 5.68 -6.71 9.41
C THR A 113 5.87 -5.20 9.41
N ASP A 114 6.33 -4.64 10.52
CA ASP A 114 6.61 -3.22 10.69
C ASP A 114 7.77 -3.05 11.68
N PRO A 115 8.74 -2.13 11.43
CA PRO A 115 9.90 -1.99 12.31
C PRO A 115 9.55 -1.48 13.71
N GLN A 116 8.44 -0.75 13.87
CA GLN A 116 8.10 -0.09 15.14
C GLN A 116 6.68 -0.36 15.63
N ALA A 117 5.72 -0.58 14.74
CA ALA A 117 4.31 -0.70 15.08
C ALA A 117 3.82 -2.14 15.31
N LEU A 118 4.69 -3.16 15.23
CA LEU A 118 4.25 -4.57 15.18
C LEU A 118 3.34 -4.98 16.34
N ALA A 119 3.71 -4.62 17.58
CA ALA A 119 2.92 -4.99 18.77
C ALA A 119 1.54 -4.29 18.79
N LEU A 120 1.51 -3.00 18.46
CA LEU A 120 0.26 -2.22 18.41
C LEU A 120 -0.63 -2.66 17.25
N ALA A 121 -0.02 -3.02 16.11
CA ALA A 121 -0.71 -3.58 14.96
C ALA A 121 -1.37 -4.91 15.30
N GLN A 122 -0.64 -5.83 15.94
CA GLN A 122 -1.17 -7.12 16.37
C GLN A 122 -2.31 -6.97 17.39
N ALA A 123 -2.22 -6.01 18.31
CA ALA A 123 -3.32 -5.71 19.21
C ALA A 123 -4.55 -5.14 18.47
N ALA A 124 -4.33 -4.32 17.44
CA ALA A 124 -5.40 -3.68 16.67
C ALA A 124 -6.06 -4.62 15.65
N ALA A 125 -5.34 -5.60 15.11
CA ALA A 125 -5.78 -6.55 14.09
C ALA A 125 -5.24 -7.97 14.35
N PRO A 126 -5.64 -8.62 15.45
CA PRO A 126 -5.13 -9.94 15.86
C PRO A 126 -5.48 -11.08 14.89
N GLU A 127 -6.42 -10.86 13.98
CA GLU A 127 -6.84 -11.79 12.93
C GLU A 127 -5.81 -11.97 11.79
N LEU A 128 -4.81 -11.09 11.68
CA LEU A 128 -3.76 -11.17 10.66
C LEU A 128 -2.55 -11.96 11.13
N GLY A 129 -1.74 -12.46 10.19
CA GLY A 129 -0.41 -12.98 10.49
C GLY A 129 0.61 -11.86 10.71
N TYR A 130 1.61 -12.11 11.56
CA TYR A 130 2.69 -11.16 11.85
C TYR A 130 4.04 -11.87 11.83
N ALA A 131 5.06 -11.15 11.38
CA ALA A 131 6.44 -11.63 11.33
C ALA A 131 7.40 -10.56 11.89
N ALA A 132 8.48 -11.00 12.52
CA ALA A 132 9.42 -10.11 13.18
C ALA A 132 10.27 -9.31 12.19
N ASP A 133 10.46 -9.83 10.98
CA ASP A 133 11.24 -9.19 9.94
C ASP A 133 10.68 -9.41 8.52
N VAL A 134 11.23 -8.63 7.58
CA VAL A 134 10.85 -8.65 6.15
C VAL A 134 11.06 -10.02 5.51
N ARG A 135 12.10 -10.75 5.91
CA ARG A 135 12.44 -12.04 5.30
C ARG A 135 11.41 -13.10 5.66
N GLU A 136 11.02 -13.14 6.93
CA GLU A 136 9.97 -14.01 7.44
C GLU A 136 8.60 -13.66 6.86
N ALA A 137 8.26 -12.36 6.81
CA ALA A 137 7.01 -11.89 6.21
C ALA A 137 6.91 -12.28 4.72
N ALA A 138 8.00 -12.08 3.97
CA ALA A 138 8.05 -12.32 2.53
C ALA A 138 8.25 -13.79 2.14
N ALA A 139 8.58 -14.67 3.09
CA ALA A 139 8.83 -16.08 2.80
C ALA A 139 7.60 -16.73 2.13
N GLY A 140 7.77 -17.23 0.92
CA GLY A 140 6.73 -17.89 0.13
C GLY A 140 5.60 -16.97 -0.38
N ALA A 141 5.76 -15.64 -0.27
CA ALA A 141 4.76 -14.68 -0.71
C ALA A 141 4.57 -14.70 -2.24
N ASP A 142 3.32 -14.67 -2.69
CA ASP A 142 2.92 -14.49 -4.09
C ASP A 142 3.02 -13.01 -4.50
N VAL A 143 2.84 -12.09 -3.56
CA VAL A 143 3.02 -10.65 -3.74
C VAL A 143 3.48 -9.98 -2.45
N VAL A 144 4.36 -9.01 -2.59
CA VAL A 144 4.79 -8.11 -1.52
C VAL A 144 4.10 -6.77 -1.73
N VAL A 145 3.54 -6.20 -0.67
CA VAL A 145 2.91 -4.89 -0.68
C VAL A 145 3.65 -3.95 0.27
N LEU A 146 4.27 -2.90 -0.27
CA LEU A 146 4.88 -1.85 0.55
C LEU A 146 3.82 -0.81 0.89
N ALA A 147 3.38 -0.82 2.14
CA ALA A 147 2.25 -0.04 2.64
C ALA A 147 2.65 1.14 3.54
N THR A 148 3.88 1.14 4.06
CA THR A 148 4.47 2.27 4.81
C THR A 148 5.90 2.49 4.37
N GLU A 149 6.24 3.74 4.06
CA GLU A 149 7.49 4.14 3.40
C GLU A 149 8.69 4.30 4.35
N TRP A 150 8.94 3.28 5.17
CA TRP A 150 10.13 3.18 6.01
C TRP A 150 11.42 3.16 5.17
N ASP A 151 12.48 3.79 5.66
CA ASP A 151 13.77 3.83 4.97
C ASP A 151 14.38 2.43 4.82
N GLU A 152 14.17 1.55 5.80
CA GLU A 152 14.54 0.14 5.77
C GLU A 152 13.92 -0.58 4.57
N TYR A 153 12.66 -0.25 4.24
CA TYR A 153 11.93 -0.85 3.12
C TYR A 153 12.35 -0.24 1.78
N ARG A 154 12.63 1.08 1.74
CA ARG A 154 13.21 1.75 0.56
C ARG A 154 14.58 1.20 0.20
N ALA A 155 15.37 0.83 1.21
CA ALA A 155 16.73 0.33 1.06
C ALA A 155 16.82 -1.16 0.72
N LEU A 156 15.71 -1.92 0.74
CA LEU A 156 15.71 -3.37 0.47
C LEU A 156 16.45 -3.73 -0.82
N ASP A 157 17.16 -4.85 -0.78
CA ASP A 157 17.77 -5.45 -1.96
C ASP A 157 16.77 -6.37 -2.68
N PRO A 158 16.28 -6.00 -3.87
CA PRO A 158 15.32 -6.82 -4.60
C PRO A 158 15.88 -8.19 -5.01
N HIS A 159 17.20 -8.34 -5.16
CA HIS A 159 17.81 -9.65 -5.46
C HIS A 159 17.79 -10.56 -4.24
N ALA A 160 18.11 -10.05 -3.05
CA ALA A 160 18.02 -10.81 -1.81
C ALA A 160 16.57 -11.23 -1.51
N LEU A 161 15.61 -10.32 -1.67
CA LEU A 161 14.19 -10.59 -1.41
C LEU A 161 13.59 -11.59 -2.42
N ALA A 162 14.03 -11.57 -3.68
CA ALA A 162 13.58 -12.52 -4.70
C ALA A 162 13.90 -13.98 -4.34
N ARG A 163 14.86 -14.23 -3.45
CA ARG A 163 15.25 -15.57 -3.03
C ARG A 163 14.29 -16.20 -2.00
N VAL A 164 13.40 -15.42 -1.40
CA VAL A 164 12.50 -15.91 -0.35
C VAL A 164 11.03 -15.87 -0.75
N VAL A 165 10.65 -14.99 -1.67
CA VAL A 165 9.28 -14.95 -2.22
C VAL A 165 9.04 -16.12 -3.18
N ARG A 166 7.76 -16.45 -3.40
CA ARG A 166 7.34 -17.41 -4.42
C ARG A 166 7.33 -16.79 -5.81
N ALA A 167 6.88 -15.54 -5.91
CA ALA A 167 6.86 -14.77 -7.15
C ALA A 167 7.36 -13.34 -6.89
N PRO A 168 8.18 -12.77 -7.80
CA PRO A 168 8.74 -11.43 -7.64
C PRO A 168 7.71 -10.37 -8.07
N HIS A 169 6.62 -10.24 -7.30
CA HIS A 169 5.59 -9.23 -7.50
C HIS A 169 5.60 -8.21 -6.37
N LEU A 170 5.71 -6.93 -6.72
CA LEU A 170 5.69 -5.81 -5.77
C LEU A 170 4.54 -4.86 -6.10
N VAL A 171 3.72 -4.57 -5.10
CA VAL A 171 2.80 -3.42 -5.09
C VAL A 171 3.39 -2.34 -4.19
N ASP A 172 3.89 -1.27 -4.80
CA ASP A 172 4.35 -0.08 -4.09
C ASP A 172 3.18 0.89 -3.89
N ALA A 173 2.52 0.79 -2.73
CA ALA A 173 1.37 1.62 -2.40
C ALA A 173 1.77 3.00 -1.88
N ARG A 174 3.07 3.32 -1.79
CA ARG A 174 3.58 4.61 -1.29
C ARG A 174 4.48 5.34 -2.29
N ASN A 175 4.71 4.78 -3.48
CA ASN A 175 5.68 5.29 -4.45
C ASN A 175 7.07 5.49 -3.83
N ALA A 176 7.47 4.57 -2.95
CA ALA A 176 8.65 4.69 -2.10
C ALA A 176 9.93 4.10 -2.72
N VAL A 177 9.81 3.18 -3.68
CA VAL A 177 10.99 2.47 -4.23
C VAL A 177 11.41 2.97 -5.60
N ASP A 178 12.69 2.79 -5.92
CA ASP A 178 13.17 2.90 -7.30
C ASP A 178 12.66 1.72 -8.14
N ARG A 179 11.56 1.96 -8.86
CA ARG A 179 10.93 0.96 -9.73
C ARG A 179 11.87 0.43 -10.82
N ALA A 180 12.81 1.24 -11.32
CA ALA A 180 13.73 0.77 -12.36
C ALA A 180 14.70 -0.27 -11.79
N ARG A 181 15.24 -0.01 -10.59
CA ARG A 181 16.06 -0.97 -9.84
C ARG A 181 15.33 -2.29 -9.59
N TRP A 182 14.09 -2.24 -9.12
CA TRP A 182 13.29 -3.45 -8.85
C TRP A 182 12.95 -4.23 -10.13
N ARG A 183 12.57 -3.54 -11.20
CA ARG A 183 12.31 -4.19 -12.51
C ARG A 183 13.57 -4.82 -13.11
N ALA A 184 14.72 -4.16 -13.00
CA ALA A 184 16.00 -4.72 -13.43
C ALA A 184 16.37 -6.01 -12.67
N ALA A 185 15.91 -6.14 -11.42
CA ALA A 185 16.05 -7.36 -10.63
C ALA A 185 14.98 -8.43 -10.92
N GLY A 186 14.12 -8.23 -11.92
CA GLY A 186 13.13 -9.20 -12.38
C GLY A 186 11.75 -9.11 -11.72
N TRP A 187 11.46 -8.02 -11.00
CA TRP A 187 10.16 -7.85 -10.35
C TRP A 187 9.10 -7.23 -11.27
N ASP A 188 7.87 -7.75 -11.22
CA ASP A 188 6.69 -7.01 -11.68
C ASP A 188 6.32 -5.98 -10.62
N VAL A 189 6.51 -4.70 -10.95
CA VAL A 189 6.29 -3.58 -10.02
C VAL A 189 5.11 -2.75 -10.46
N ARG A 190 4.10 -2.70 -9.59
CA ARG A 190 2.86 -1.93 -9.73
C ARG A 190 2.79 -0.87 -8.65
N ALA A 191 2.26 0.31 -8.96
CA ALA A 191 2.19 1.42 -8.03
C ALA A 191 0.94 2.28 -8.24
N LEU A 192 0.49 2.96 -7.20
CA LEU A 192 -0.63 3.90 -7.27
C LEU A 192 -0.27 5.11 -8.13
N GLY A 193 -1.18 5.52 -9.01
CA GLY A 193 -0.99 6.66 -9.91
C GLY A 193 -0.03 6.42 -11.07
N VAL A 194 0.47 5.20 -11.26
CA VAL A 194 1.38 4.84 -12.36
C VAL A 194 0.66 3.87 -13.31
N ALA A 195 0.67 4.18 -14.61
CA ALA A 195 0.15 3.27 -15.62
C ALA A 195 0.93 1.94 -15.60
N ALA A 196 0.22 0.82 -15.71
CA ALA A 196 0.86 -0.48 -15.88
C ALA A 196 1.70 -0.47 -17.17
N VAL A 197 2.95 -0.92 -17.08
CA VAL A 197 3.77 -1.11 -18.28
C VAL A 197 3.17 -2.27 -19.05
N ARG A 198 2.64 -2.01 -20.26
CA ARG A 198 2.20 -3.11 -21.14
C ARG A 198 3.43 -3.96 -21.47
N ALA A 199 3.37 -5.26 -21.17
CA ALA A 199 4.39 -6.18 -21.64
C ALA A 199 4.48 -6.08 -23.17
N ALA A 200 5.69 -5.96 -23.70
CA ALA A 200 5.90 -6.05 -25.14
C ALA A 200 5.44 -7.44 -25.60
N PRO A 201 4.72 -7.56 -26.74
CA PRO A 201 4.32 -8.86 -27.26
C PRO A 201 5.58 -9.71 -27.48
N ALA A 202 5.53 -10.97 -27.04
CA ALA A 202 6.61 -11.92 -27.25
C ALA A 202 6.92 -11.99 -28.75
N GLN A 203 8.15 -11.63 -29.13
CA GLN A 203 8.60 -11.79 -30.51
C GLN A 203 8.63 -13.29 -30.81
N SER A 204 7.71 -13.74 -31.66
CA SER A 204 7.73 -15.11 -32.16
C SER A 204 8.98 -15.28 -33.02
N SER A 205 9.99 -15.97 -32.49
CA SER A 205 11.09 -16.48 -33.30
C SER A 205 10.54 -17.56 -34.22
N SER A 206 10.30 -17.22 -35.48
CA SER A 206 10.10 -18.21 -36.53
C SER A 206 11.37 -19.04 -36.70
N PRO A 207 11.31 -20.38 -36.65
CA PRO A 207 12.44 -21.20 -37.02
C PRO A 207 12.55 -21.20 -38.54
N THR A 208 13.61 -20.57 -39.07
CA THR A 208 13.97 -20.71 -40.48
C THR A 208 14.42 -22.15 -40.72
N ALA A 209 13.72 -22.84 -41.62
CA ALA A 209 14.08 -24.15 -42.15
C ALA A 209 15.20 -24.07 -43.18
#